data_AF-A0A556VUB2-F1
#
_entry.id   AF-A0A556VUB2-F1
#
_cell.length_a   1.000
_cell.length_b   1.000
_cell.length_c   1.000
_cell.angle_alpha   90.00
_cell.angle_beta   90.00
_cell.angle_gamma   90.00
#
_symmetry.space_group_name_H-M   'P 1'
#
loop_
_entity.id
_entity.type
_entity.pdbx_description
1 polymer ?
#
loop_
_entity_poly.entity_id
_entity_poly.type
_entity_poly.pdbx_seq_one_letter_code
_entity_poly.pdbx_strand_id
1 'polypeptide(L)' 'MNVFEKGDVYFNTGDLMKVDTQGFVYFQDRIGDTFRWKGENVATTEVADILIMQDFIKEANVYGVKVPGKIPVC' A
#
# COMPACT_ATOMS: atom_id res chain seq x y z
N MET A 1 -0.94 -17.89 14.70
CA MET A 1 -1.60 -16.59 14.93
C MET A 1 -2.28 -16.67 16.28
N ASN A 2 -1.94 -15.75 17.19
CA ASN A 2 -2.50 -15.54 18.53
C ASN A 2 -2.54 -14.02 18.68
N VAL A 3 -3.64 -13.38 18.28
CA VAL A 3 -3.67 -11.91 18.18
C VAL A 3 -3.83 -11.30 19.57
N PHE A 4 -4.74 -11.87 20.36
CA PHE A 4 -4.85 -11.63 21.79
C PHE A 4 -4.91 -12.94 22.57
N GLU A 5 -5.60 -13.95 22.03
CA GLU A 5 -5.69 -15.30 22.57
C GLU A 5 -5.39 -16.38 21.51
N LYS A 6 -5.19 -17.62 21.99
CA LYS A 6 -4.83 -18.75 21.13
C LYS A 6 -6.04 -19.24 20.35
N GLY A 7 -5.96 -19.15 19.02
CA GLY A 7 -7.05 -19.53 18.11
C GLY A 7 -7.74 -18.35 17.44
N ASP A 8 -7.37 -17.12 17.78
CA ASP A 8 -7.89 -15.93 17.13
C ASP A 8 -7.53 -15.88 15.64
N VAL A 9 -8.52 -15.49 14.86
CA VAL A 9 -8.41 -15.15 13.44
C VAL A 9 -8.66 -13.66 13.27
N TYR A 10 -7.85 -13.04 12.42
CA TYR A 10 -8.00 -11.64 12.07
C TYR A 10 -7.93 -11.47 10.56
N PHE A 11 -8.62 -10.46 10.07
CA PHE A 11 -8.55 -10.04 8.68
C PHE A 11 -7.57 -8.87 8.58
N ASN A 12 -6.48 -9.06 7.84
CA ASN A 12 -5.55 -7.99 7.54
C ASN A 12 -6.02 -7.27 6.28
N THR A 13 -6.53 -6.04 6.42
CA THR A 13 -6.97 -5.22 5.28
C THR A 13 -5.80 -4.66 4.48
N GLY A 14 -4.61 -4.56 5.10
CA GLY A 14 -3.46 -3.86 4.54
C GLY A 14 -3.54 -2.34 4.68
N ASP A 15 -4.57 -1.78 5.32
CA ASP A 15 -4.71 -0.33 5.48
C ASP A 15 -4.04 0.14 6.78
N LEU A 16 -3.23 1.19 6.68
CA LEU A 16 -2.70 1.93 7.82
C LEU A 16 -3.78 2.88 8.32
N MET A 17 -4.15 2.73 9.59
CA MET A 17 -5.16 3.55 10.24
C MET A 17 -4.55 4.27 11.45
N LYS A 18 -5.01 5.49 11.73
CA LYS A 18 -4.68 6.24 12.95
C LYS A 18 -5.92 6.38 13.81
N VAL A 19 -5.78 6.12 15.11
CA VAL A 19 -6.85 6.35 16.09
C VAL A 19 -6.47 7.54 16.95
N ASP A 20 -7.39 8.50 17.13
CA ASP A 20 -7.17 9.65 18.00
C ASP A 20 -7.54 9.36 19.48
N THR A 21 -7.35 10.36 20.35
CA THR A 21 -7.64 10.24 21.78
C THR A 21 -9.14 10.20 22.11
N GLN A 22 -10.01 10.56 21.15
CA GLN A 22 -11.46 10.49 21.27
C GLN A 22 -12.03 9.19 20.68
N GLY A 23 -11.18 8.33 20.11
CA GLY A 23 -11.54 7.03 19.55
C GLY A 23 -11.96 7.07 18.08
N PHE A 24 -11.78 8.18 17.37
CA PHE A 24 -12.05 8.25 15.94
C PHE A 24 -10.93 7.60 15.13
N VAL A 25 -11.33 6.85 14.09
CA VAL A 25 -10.42 6.11 13.21
C VAL A 25 -10.28 6.85 11.87
N TYR A 26 -9.04 7.11 11.47
CA TYR A 26 -8.69 7.81 10.23
C TYR A 26 -7.86 6.91 9.33
N PHE A 27 -8.22 6.86 8.05
CA PHE A 27 -7.39 6.25 7.03
C PHE A 27 -6.12 7.09 6.83
N GLN A 28 -4.96 6.45 6.87
CA GLN A 28 -3.67 7.09 6.67
C GLN A 28 -3.10 6.74 5.30
N ASP A 29 -2.96 5.45 5.02
CA ASP A 29 -2.34 4.94 3.79
C ASP A 29 -2.66 3.46 3.62
N ARG A 30 -2.24 2.83 2.52
CA ARG A 30 -2.24 1.37 2.39
C ARG A 30 -0.81 0.85 2.38
N ILE A 31 -0.57 -0.18 3.19
CA ILE A 31 0.71 -0.88 3.26
C ILE A 31 1.01 -1.46 1.87
N GLY A 32 2.09 -0.98 1.27
CA GLY A 32 2.49 -1.35 -0.08
C GLY A 32 2.12 -0.34 -1.15
N ASP A 33 1.63 0.86 -0.82
CA ASP A 33 1.41 1.91 -1.84
C ASP A 33 2.68 2.74 -2.12
N THR A 34 3.74 2.59 -1.31
CA THR A 34 5.07 3.17 -1.56
C THR A 34 6.14 2.09 -1.64
N PHE A 35 6.95 2.09 -2.71
CA PHE A 35 8.03 1.13 -2.93
C PHE A 35 9.38 1.83 -3.10
N ARG A 36 10.47 1.18 -2.65
CA ARG A 36 11.81 1.57 -3.07
C ARG A 36 12.17 0.93 -4.40
N TRP A 37 12.47 1.75 -5.40
CA TRP A 37 12.98 1.30 -6.69
C TRP A 37 14.26 2.05 -7.06
N LYS A 38 15.35 1.30 -7.28
CA LYS A 38 16.68 1.87 -7.59
C LYS A 38 17.17 2.93 -6.58
N GLY A 39 16.74 2.83 -5.32
CA GLY A 39 17.12 3.78 -4.26
C GLY A 39 16.13 4.93 -4.05
N GLU A 40 15.16 5.10 -4.94
CA GLU A 40 14.15 6.15 -4.87
C GLU A 40 12.85 5.63 -4.26
N ASN A 41 12.13 6.49 -3.54
CA ASN A 41 10.76 6.19 -3.11
C ASN A 41 9.82 6.44 -4.28
N VAL A 42 8.95 5.47 -4.57
CA VAL A 42 7.96 5.52 -5.63
C VAL A 42 6.58 5.35 -5.00
N ALA A 43 5.76 6.40 -5.07
CA ALA A 43 4.36 6.35 -4.69
C ALA A 43 3.52 5.81 -5.85
N THR A 44 2.78 4.73 -5.61
CA THR A 44 1.89 4.11 -6.61
C THR A 44 0.77 5.04 -7.04
N THR A 45 0.30 5.90 -6.14
CA THR A 45 -0.71 6.94 -6.40
C THR A 45 -0.24 7.96 -7.42
N GLU A 46 0.97 8.52 -7.27
CA GLU A 46 1.52 9.47 -8.25
C GLU A 46 1.66 8.84 -9.65
N VAL A 47 2.06 7.56 -9.71
CA VAL A 47 2.14 6.84 -10.99
C VAL A 47 0.75 6.64 -11.59
N ALA A 48 -0.25 6.28 -10.78
CA ALA A 48 -1.63 6.14 -11.22
C ALA A 48 -2.20 7.47 -11.74
N ASP A 49 -1.94 8.57 -11.02
CA ASP A 49 -2.37 9.92 -11.37
C ASP A 49 -1.80 10.36 -12.73
N ILE A 50 -0.53 10.07 -13.01
CA ILE A 50 0.07 10.35 -14.32
C ILE A 50 -0.57 9.50 -15.43
N LEU A 51 -0.89 8.24 -15.15
CA LEU A 51 -1.51 7.35 -16.14
C LEU A 51 -2.92 7.84 -16.52
N ILE A 52 -3.73 8.26 -15.55
CA ILE A 52 -5.10 8.74 -15.80
C ILE A 52 -5.15 10.12 -16.47
N MET A 53 -4.02 10.84 -16.59
CA MET A 53 -3.95 12.06 -17.42
C MET A 53 -4.11 11.77 -18.92
N GLN A 54 -4.02 10.51 -19.35
CA GLN A 54 -4.27 10.13 -20.75
C GLN A 54 -5.78 9.95 -20.98
N ASP A 55 -6.35 10.69 -21.93
CA ASP A 55 -7.80 10.75 -22.18
C ASP A 55 -8.47 9.38 -22.45
N PHE A 56 -7.70 8.37 -22.84
CA PHE A 56 -8.21 7.01 -23.11
C PHE A 56 -8.13 6.06 -21.92
N ILE A 57 -7.52 6.47 -20.80
CA ILE A 57 -7.40 5.67 -19.56
C ILE A 57 -8.44 6.17 -18.57
N LYS A 58 -9.43 5.32 -18.25
CA LYS A 58 -10.51 5.68 -17.30
C LYS A 58 -10.10 5.53 -15.85
N GLU A 59 -9.35 4.47 -15.55
CA GLU A 59 -8.89 4.12 -14.20
C GLU A 59 -7.53 3.41 -14.30
N ALA A 60 -6.67 3.62 -13.29
CA ALA A 60 -5.38 2.95 -13.17
C ALA A 60 -5.17 2.46 -11.73
N ASN A 61 -4.71 1.21 -11.59
CA ASN A 61 -4.27 0.63 -10.31
C ASN A 61 -2.80 0.24 -10.46
N VAL A 62 -1.95 0.74 -9.58
CA VAL A 62 -0.49 0.53 -9.63
C VAL A 62 -0.05 -0.21 -8.38
N TYR A 63 0.78 -1.23 -8.55
CA TYR A 63 1.35 -2.01 -7.44
C TYR A 63 2.75 -2.52 -7.82
N GLY A 64 3.61 -2.68 -6.82
CA GLY A 64 4.95 -3.21 -6.99
C GLY A 64 4.95 -4.73 -7.20
N VAL A 65 5.81 -5.20 -8.10
CA VAL A 65 6.05 -6.63 -8.33
C VAL A 65 7.53 -6.96 -8.19
N LYS A 66 7.82 -8.20 -7.78
CA LYS A 66 9.20 -8.70 -7.75
C LYS A 66 9.70 -8.89 -9.18
N VAL A 67 10.78 -8.19 -9.53
CA VAL A 67 11.41 -8.31 -10.85
C VAL A 67 12.39 -9.49 -10.86
N PRO A 68 12.23 -10.47 -11.77
CA PRO A 68 13.16 -11.60 -11.88
C PRO A 68 14.61 -11.12 -12.11
N GLY A 69 15.58 -11.76 -11.45
CA GLY A 69 17.01 -11.43 -11.61
C GLY A 69 17.49 -10.19 -10.85
N LYS A 70 16.64 -9.53 -10.05
CA LYS A 70 17.05 -8.43 -9.15
C LYS A 70 16.85 -8.83 -7.69
N ILE A 71 17.83 -8.48 -6.85
CA ILE A 71 17.74 -8.67 -5.39
C ILE A 71 16.62 -7.73 -4.89
N PRO A 72 15.65 -8.23 -4.10
CA PRO A 72 14.64 -7.37 -3.51
C PRO A 72 15.33 -6.49 -2.46
N VAL A 73 15.57 -5.23 -2.82
CA VAL A 73 15.82 -4.18 -1.84
C VAL A 73 14.46 -3.58 -1.54
N CYS A 74 13.83 -4.11 -0.49
CA CYS A 74 12.72 -3.48 0.19
C CYS A 74 13.28 -2.39 1.11
#